data_AF-A0A1Y1KKT2-F1
#
_entry.id   AF-A0A1Y1KKT2-F1
#
_cell.length_a   1.000
_cell.length_b   1.000
_cell.length_c   1.000
_cell.angle_alpha   90.00
_cell.angle_beta   90.00
_cell.angle_gamma   90.00
#
_symmetry.space_group_name_H-M   'P 1'
#
loop_
_entity.id
_entity.type
_entity.pdbx_description
1 polymer ?
#
loop_
_entity_poly.entity_id
_entity_poly.type
_entity_poly.pdbx_seq_one_letter_code
_entity_poly.pdbx_strand_id
1 'polypeptide(L)'
;MKLGNPFVFRPGPVSFWTTIVYLAIIIPLIYVQETVPPAPSEKELPQGVNLTEAWLDLEVITGSYHPFNSHSNDIVRQYLMRRSRDILERNGIDYTSDLTGGVPWESRYLSS
;
A
#
# COMPACT_ATOMS: atom_id res chain seq x y z
N MET A 1 21.56 33.41 -42.34
CA MET A 1 22.37 32.52 -41.48
C MET A 1 22.35 31.13 -42.10
N LYS A 2 23.50 30.57 -42.49
CA LYS A 2 23.57 29.20 -43.03
C LYS A 2 23.38 28.22 -41.88
N LEU A 3 22.24 27.52 -41.85
CA LEU A 3 22.03 26.42 -40.92
C LEU A 3 23.01 25.31 -41.31
N GLY A 4 23.98 25.00 -40.44
CA GLY A 4 24.95 23.94 -40.67
C GLY A 4 24.28 22.57 -40.66
N ASN A 5 24.83 21.61 -41.40
CA ASN A 5 24.29 20.26 -41.50
C ASN A 5 24.21 19.60 -40.09
N PRO A 6 23.01 19.22 -39.61
CA PRO A 6 22.77 18.74 -38.26
C PRO A 6 23.22 17.30 -38.01
N PHE A 7 23.80 16.63 -39.02
CA PHE A 7 24.33 15.26 -38.91
C PHE A 7 25.85 15.19 -39.02
N VAL A 8 26.54 16.34 -39.02
CA VAL A 8 27.99 16.36 -39.02
C VAL A 8 28.50 15.92 -37.65
N PHE A 9 29.50 15.03 -37.64
CA PHE A 9 30.28 14.66 -36.46
C PHE A 9 31.09 15.85 -35.91
N ARG A 10 30.38 16.77 -35.26
CA ARG A 10 30.92 17.92 -34.52
C ARG A 10 30.34 17.85 -33.10
N PRO A 11 31.04 18.42 -32.09
CA PRO A 11 30.60 18.35 -30.70
C PRO A 11 29.16 18.83 -30.47
N GLY A 12 28.71 19.89 -31.15
CA GLY A 12 27.34 20.43 -31.02
C GLY A 12 26.25 19.44 -31.46
N PRO A 13 26.21 19.03 -32.74
CA PRO A 13 25.24 18.06 -33.24
C PRO A 13 25.27 16.72 -32.50
N VAL A 14 26.46 16.21 -32.15
CA VAL A 14 26.60 14.93 -31.44
C VAL A 14 26.00 15.03 -30.04
N SER A 15 26.30 16.08 -29.28
CA SER A 15 25.71 16.26 -27.94
C SER A 15 24.20 16.42 -27.98
N PHE A 16 23.66 17.12 -28.98
CA PHE A 16 22.21 17.29 -29.16
C PHE A 16 21.50 15.95 -29.39
N TRP A 17 21.96 15.16 -30.38
CA TRP A 17 21.37 13.86 -30.68
C TRP A 17 21.57 12.86 -29.55
N THR A 18 22.74 12.87 -28.91
CA THR A 18 23.00 12.03 -27.74
C THR A 18 22.01 12.37 -26.63
N THR A 19 21.82 13.65 -26.30
CA THR A 19 20.87 14.08 -25.26
C THR A 19 19.44 13.63 -25.58
N ILE A 20 19.00 13.77 -26.84
CA ILE A 20 17.67 13.29 -27.28
C ILE A 20 17.53 11.78 -27.07
N VAL A 21 18.53 10.99 -27.46
CA VAL A 21 18.49 9.53 -27.30
C VAL A 21 18.43 9.16 -25.82
N TYR A 22 19.22 9.81 -24.97
CA TYR A 22 19.18 9.57 -23.53
C TYR A 22 17.81 9.92 -22.95
N LEU A 23 17.20 11.05 -23.33
CA LEU A 23 15.85 11.41 -22.88
C LEU A 23 14.79 10.42 -23.40
N ALA A 24 14.90 9.98 -24.65
CA ALA A 24 13.99 9.02 -25.25
C ALA A 24 14.03 7.65 -24.58
N ILE A 25 15.13 7.30 -23.90
CA ILE A 25 15.25 6.06 -23.11
C ILE A 25 14.82 6.29 -21.67
N ILE A 26 15.31 7.36 -21.03
CA ILE A 26 15.07 7.63 -19.60
C ILE A 26 13.60 7.94 -19.33
N ILE A 27 12.93 8.73 -20.17
CA ILE A 27 11.53 9.13 -19.92
C ILE A 27 10.60 7.91 -19.91
N PRO A 28 10.61 7.01 -20.91
CA PRO A 28 9.81 5.79 -20.85
C PRO A 28 10.20 4.87 -19.70
N LEU A 29 11.49 4.80 -19.36
CA LEU A 29 11.97 3.96 -18.26
C LEU A 29 11.40 4.42 -16.92
N ILE A 30 11.43 5.72 -16.65
CA ILE A 30 10.80 6.34 -15.47
C ILE A 30 9.30 6.11 -15.52
N TYR A 31 8.64 6.39 -16.66
CA TYR A 31 7.19 6.22 -16.78
C TYR A 31 6.79 4.78 -16.45
N VAL A 32 7.38 3.78 -17.09
CA VAL A 32 6.99 2.37 -16.90
C VAL A 32 7.30 1.86 -15.48
N GLN A 33 8.39 2.33 -14.85
CA GLN A 33 8.79 1.83 -13.52
C GLN A 33 8.09 2.55 -12.36
N GLU A 34 7.82 3.85 -12.51
CA GLU A 34 7.23 4.68 -11.46
C GLU A 34 5.70 4.82 -11.60
N THR A 35 5.12 4.52 -12.76
CA THR A 35 3.66 4.48 -12.88
C THR A 35 3.15 3.15 -12.35
N VAL A 36 2.63 3.19 -11.14
CA VAL A 36 1.70 2.16 -10.69
C VAL A 36 0.37 2.33 -11.43
N PRO A 37 -0.35 1.23 -11.72
CA PRO A 37 -1.70 1.34 -12.25
C PRO A 37 -2.56 2.18 -11.29
N PRO A 38 -3.46 3.03 -11.82
CA PRO A 38 -4.34 3.83 -10.98
C PRO A 38 -5.17 2.92 -10.08
N ALA A 39 -5.53 3.43 -8.89
CA ALA A 39 -6.41 2.70 -7.99
C ALA A 39 -7.73 2.36 -8.72
N PRO A 40 -8.26 1.13 -8.55
CA PRO A 40 -9.50 0.72 -9.19
C PRO A 40 -10.64 1.63 -8.74
N SER A 41 -11.60 1.88 -9.63
CA SER A 41 -12.75 2.72 -9.29
C SER A 41 -13.63 2.02 -8.26
N GLU A 42 -14.35 2.78 -7.44
CA GLU A 42 -15.23 2.22 -6.39
C GLU A 42 -16.26 1.22 -6.93
N LYS A 43 -16.64 1.37 -8.21
CA LYS A 43 -17.60 0.49 -8.90
C LYS A 43 -17.02 -0.87 -9.29
N GLU A 44 -15.71 -0.98 -9.38
CA GLU A 44 -14.98 -2.19 -9.75
C GLU A 44 -14.51 -2.99 -8.52
N LEU A 45 -14.70 -2.44 -7.31
CA LEU A 45 -14.31 -3.10 -6.07
C LEU A 45 -15.26 -4.26 -5.73
N PRO A 46 -14.74 -5.36 -5.15
CA PRO A 46 -15.58 -6.40 -4.57
C PRO A 46 -16.56 -5.81 -3.54
N GLN A 47 -17.78 -6.33 -3.53
CA GLN A 47 -18.82 -5.88 -2.61
C GLN A 47 -18.33 -5.96 -1.15
N GLY A 48 -18.43 -4.84 -0.43
CA GLY A 48 -17.99 -4.73 0.97
C GLY A 48 -16.56 -4.23 1.17
N VAL A 49 -15.80 -3.96 0.10
CA VAL A 49 -14.47 -3.33 0.19
C VAL A 49 -14.60 -1.81 0.04
N ASN A 50 -14.15 -1.06 1.03
CA ASN A 50 -14.09 0.40 1.00
C ASN A 50 -12.62 0.85 1.14
N LEU A 51 -12.07 1.43 0.06
CA LEU A 51 -10.67 1.87 0.02
C LEU A 51 -10.38 3.01 1.02
N THR A 52 -11.35 3.89 1.26
CA THR A 52 -11.21 4.99 2.22
C THR A 52 -11.15 4.46 3.64
N GLU A 53 -12.03 3.52 4.00
CA GLU A 53 -11.97 2.87 5.32
C GLU A 53 -10.66 2.09 5.49
N ALA A 54 -10.23 1.35 4.46
CA ALA A 54 -8.97 0.61 4.51
C ALA A 54 -7.75 1.53 4.68
N TRP A 55 -7.76 2.70 4.03
CA TRP A 55 -6.70 3.71 4.17
C TRP A 55 -6.65 4.27 5.60
N LEU A 56 -7.80 4.62 6.17
CA LEU A 56 -7.89 5.11 7.54
C LEU A 56 -7.45 4.05 8.56
N ASP A 57 -7.84 2.79 8.34
CA ASP A 57 -7.41 1.68 9.19
C ASP A 57 -5.88 1.49 9.11
N LEU A 58 -5.27 1.65 7.93
CA LEU A 58 -3.82 1.59 7.74
C LEU A 58 -3.08 2.74 8.43
N GLU A 59 -3.61 3.97 8.38
CA GLU A 59 -3.03 5.12 9.08
C GLU A 59 -2.96 4.89 10.60
N VAL A 60 -4.02 4.30 11.18
CA VAL A 60 -4.06 3.97 12.61
C VAL A 60 -3.03 2.89 12.96
N ILE A 61 -2.93 1.85 12.14
CA ILE A 61 -1.99 0.74 12.38
C ILE A 61 -0.54 1.20 12.23
N THR A 62 -0.25 2.00 11.20
CA THR A 62 1.12 2.43 10.86
C THR A 62 1.58 3.68 11.60
N GLY A 63 0.71 4.33 12.37
CA GLY A 63 1.01 5.59 13.05
C GLY A 63 2.12 5.53 14.11
N SER A 64 2.57 4.35 14.53
CA SER A 64 3.69 4.20 15.46
C SER A 64 4.51 2.94 15.21
N TYR A 65 5.80 2.96 15.56
CA TYR A 65 6.63 1.76 15.54
C TYR A 65 6.21 0.81 16.68
N HIS A 66 5.84 -0.42 16.34
CA HIS A 66 5.28 -1.40 17.30
C HIS A 66 5.96 -2.79 17.21
N PRO A 67 7.14 -2.99 17.84
CA PRO A 67 7.76 -4.31 17.90
C PRO A 67 6.89 -5.30 18.70
N PHE A 68 7.07 -6.61 18.43
CA PHE A 68 6.15 -7.70 18.83
C PHE A 68 5.73 -7.74 20.31
N ASN A 69 6.58 -7.28 21.23
CA ASN A 69 6.31 -7.24 22.68
C ASN A 69 6.14 -5.83 23.25
N SER A 70 5.79 -4.85 22.41
CA SER A 70 5.56 -3.48 22.86
C SER A 70 4.09 -3.20 23.14
N HIS A 71 3.85 -2.26 24.07
CA HIS A 71 2.50 -1.74 24.34
C HIS A 71 1.81 -1.20 23.07
N SER A 72 2.56 -0.63 22.14
CA SER A 72 2.03 -0.17 20.85
C SER A 72 1.47 -1.33 20.02
N ASN A 73 2.08 -2.52 20.09
CA ASN A 73 1.56 -3.71 19.39
C ASN A 73 0.25 -4.20 20.03
N ASP A 74 0.12 -4.10 21.35
CA ASP A 74 -1.14 -4.42 22.05
C ASP A 74 -2.27 -3.47 21.64
N ILE A 75 -1.98 -2.18 21.48
CA ILE A 75 -2.95 -1.18 20.99
C ILE A 75 -3.42 -1.56 19.57
N VAL A 76 -2.49 -1.88 18.67
CA VAL A 76 -2.80 -2.30 17.30
C VAL A 76 -3.63 -3.59 17.30
N ARG A 77 -3.26 -4.58 18.13
CA ARG A 77 -4.02 -5.83 18.29
C ARG A 77 -5.45 -5.55 18.74
N GLN A 78 -5.65 -4.72 19.76
CA GLN A 78 -6.98 -4.36 20.24
C GLN A 78 -7.80 -3.63 19.17
N TYR A 79 -7.17 -2.73 18.42
CA TYR A 79 -7.79 -2.02 17.32
C TYR A 79 -8.29 -2.98 16.23
N LEU A 80 -7.44 -3.91 15.79
CA LEU A 80 -7.81 -4.94 14.79
C LEU A 80 -8.97 -5.81 15.30
N MET A 81 -8.91 -6.30 16.55
CA MET A 81 -9.97 -7.12 17.14
C MET A 81 -11.30 -6.37 17.24
N ARG A 82 -11.27 -5.06 17.55
CA ARG A 82 -12.47 -4.22 17.55
C ARG A 82 -13.02 -4.04 16.14
N ARG A 83 -12.16 -3.78 15.16
CA ARG A 83 -12.54 -3.54 13.78
C ARG A 83 -13.14 -4.78 13.11
N SER A 84 -12.55 -5.95 13.33
CA SER A 84 -13.10 -7.21 12.84
C SER A 84 -14.49 -7.50 13.41
N ARG A 85 -14.72 -7.25 14.70
CA ARG A 85 -16.04 -7.40 15.32
C ARG A 85 -17.08 -6.47 14.70
N ASP A 86 -16.76 -5.19 14.57
CA ASP A 86 -17.62 -4.21 13.92
C ASP A 86 -17.99 -4.62 12.48
N ILE A 87 -17.05 -5.17 11.71
CA ILE A 87 -17.32 -5.69 10.36
C ILE A 87 -18.25 -6.92 10.43
N LEU A 88 -18.00 -7.88 11.32
CA LEU A 88 -18.82 -9.09 11.44
C LEU A 88 -20.25 -8.77 11.87
N GLU A 89 -20.42 -7.85 12.82
CA GLU A 89 -21.73 -7.34 13.28
C GLU A 89 -22.49 -6.64 12.15
N ARG A 90 -21.82 -5.76 11.39
CA ARG A 90 -22.41 -5.09 10.22
C ARG A 90 -22.89 -6.07 9.15
N ASN A 91 -22.19 -7.19 8.98
CA ASN A 91 -22.56 -8.23 8.02
C ASN A 91 -23.52 -9.29 8.59
N GLY A 92 -23.88 -9.20 9.88
CA GLY A 92 -24.76 -10.17 10.54
C GLY A 92 -24.18 -11.58 10.64
N ILE A 93 -22.86 -11.71 10.66
CA ILE A 93 -22.16 -13.00 10.76
C ILE A 93 -21.95 -13.33 12.22
N ASP A 94 -22.42 -14.50 12.64
CA ASP A 94 -22.18 -15.00 14.00
C ASP A 94 -20.69 -15.29 14.21
N TYR A 95 -20.15 -14.88 15.36
CA TYR A 95 -18.73 -14.98 15.66
C TYR A 95 -18.48 -15.29 17.12
N THR A 96 -17.33 -15.90 17.40
CA THR A 96 -16.84 -16.13 18.75
C THR A 96 -15.44 -15.56 18.90
N SER A 97 -15.12 -15.02 20.08
CA SER A 97 -13.77 -14.53 20.38
C SER A 97 -13.00 -15.59 21.16
N ASP A 98 -11.91 -16.07 20.58
CA ASP A 98 -10.97 -16.92 21.30
C ASP A 98 -10.10 -16.04 22.24
N LEU A 99 -10.27 -16.23 23.54
CA LEU A 99 -9.51 -15.52 24.57
C LEU A 99 -8.16 -16.17 24.87
N THR A 100 -7.87 -17.32 24.26
CA THR A 100 -6.73 -18.17 24.62
C THR A 100 -5.42 -17.72 23.97
N GLY A 101 -5.43 -16.66 23.13
CA GLY A 101 -4.21 -16.03 22.62
C GLY A 101 -3.35 -16.93 21.74
N GLY A 102 -3.94 -17.97 21.11
CA GLY A 102 -3.21 -18.96 20.30
C GLY A 102 -2.60 -20.11 21.13
N VAL A 103 -2.96 -20.20 22.40
CA VAL A 103 -2.49 -21.24 23.30
C VAL A 103 -3.57 -22.34 23.40
N PRO A 104 -3.34 -23.58 22.95
CA PRO A 104 -4.42 -24.55 22.72
C PRO A 104 -4.92 -25.31 23.96
N TRP A 105 -4.46 -24.98 25.18
CA TRP A 105 -4.92 -25.67 26.40
C TRP A 105 -6.11 -24.94 27.06
N GLU A 106 -7.12 -25.72 27.44
CA GLU A 106 -8.42 -25.28 28.02
C GLU A 106 -8.29 -24.10 29.00
N SER A 107 -8.96 -22.99 28.68
CA SER A 107 -9.11 -21.81 29.54
C SER A 107 -10.17 -22.01 30.62
N ARG A 108 -10.01 -23.06 31.45
CA ARG A 108 -10.89 -23.38 32.59
C ARG A 108 -10.90 -22.32 33.71
N TYR A 109 -10.21 -21.20 33.51
CA TYR A 109 -10.05 -20.11 34.48
C TYR A 109 -10.85 -18.84 34.15
N LEU A 110 -11.62 -18.81 33.05
CA LEU A 110 -12.42 -17.64 32.65
C LEU A 110 -13.92 -17.78 32.99
N SER A 111 -14.31 -18.86 33.69
CA SER A 111 -15.67 -19.06 34.19
C SER A 111 -15.78 -18.72 35.68
N SER A 112 -15.77 -17.43 36.02
CA SER A 112 -16.17 -16.94 37.34
C SER A 112 -16.66 -15.51 37.24
#